data_AF-A0A7S2QJT4-F1
#
_entry.id   AF-A0A7S2QJT4-F1
#
_cell.length_a   1.000
_cell.length_b   1.000
_cell.length_c   1.000
_cell.angle_alpha   90.00
_cell.angle_beta   90.00
_cell.angle_gamma   90.00
#
_symmetry.space_group_name_H-M   'P 1'
#
loop_
_entity.id
_entity.type
_entity.pdbx_description
1 polymer ?
#
loop_
_entity_poly.entity_id
_entity_poly.type
_entity_poly.pdbx_seq_one_letter_code
_entity_poly.pdbx_strand_id
1 'polypeptide(L)'
;RGQETLRSCEAQARVRKALDAAVAQRSADALKQALEEARKLGFTRQELARAEQAMASLDRASLGRDLREAIAADDPERLRRAAAEAASAGAASDDVAKAWERLRELEAHTWLKRQLGEAIARKDVLRLQTAIRQAEAGGFAGPEVQAARAELAALGAKQRALQE
;
A
#
# COMPACT_ATOMS: atom_id res chain seq x y z
N ARG A 1 -1.80 -55.14 2.70
CA ARG A 1 -2.47 -54.52 1.53
C ARG A 1 -3.78 -53.79 1.90
N GLY A 2 -4.80 -54.42 2.51
CA GLY A 2 -6.05 -53.71 2.85
C GLY A 2 -5.96 -52.62 3.95
N GLN A 3 -5.07 -52.77 4.93
CA GLN A 3 -4.89 -51.76 5.99
C GLN A 3 -4.14 -50.51 5.53
N GLU A 4 -3.28 -50.62 4.52
CA GLU A 4 -2.52 -49.49 3.96
C GLU A 4 -3.40 -48.60 3.08
N THR A 5 -4.32 -49.18 2.32
CA THR A 5 -5.29 -48.42 1.52
C THR A 5 -6.31 -47.68 2.39
N LEU A 6 -6.78 -48.29 3.48
CA LEU A 6 -7.66 -47.63 4.44
C LEU A 6 -6.98 -46.44 5.13
N ARG A 7 -5.73 -46.62 5.60
CA ARG A 7 -4.95 -45.53 6.21
C ARG A 7 -4.69 -44.38 5.24
N SER A 8 -4.43 -44.69 3.97
CA SER A 8 -4.24 -43.68 2.92
C SER A 8 -5.53 -42.90 2.63
N CYS A 9 -6.67 -43.59 2.51
CA CYS A 9 -7.97 -42.92 2.32
C CYS A 9 -8.38 -42.05 3.51
N GLU A 10 -8.12 -42.49 4.75
CA GLU A 10 -8.39 -41.69 5.95
C GLU A 10 -7.49 -40.44 6.01
N ALA A 11 -6.21 -40.58 5.67
CA ALA A 11 -5.29 -39.44 5.59
C ALA A 11 -5.73 -38.43 4.53
N GLN A 12 -6.13 -38.90 3.33
CA GLN A 12 -6.66 -38.04 2.28
C GLN A 12 -7.97 -37.35 2.70
N ALA A 13 -8.88 -38.04 3.38
CA ALA A 13 -10.11 -37.44 3.89
C ALA A 13 -9.85 -36.35 4.94
N ARG A 14 -8.85 -36.54 5.81
CA ARG A 14 -8.41 -35.52 6.78
C ARG A 14 -7.87 -34.29 6.09
N VAL A 15 -6.99 -34.45 5.09
CA VAL A 15 -6.42 -33.31 4.35
C VAL A 15 -7.49 -32.57 3.53
N ARG A 16 -8.46 -33.26 2.92
CA ARG A 16 -9.61 -32.59 2.29
C ARG A 16 -10.40 -31.75 3.29
N LYS A 17 -10.73 -32.30 4.46
CA LYS A 17 -11.39 -31.52 5.52
C LYS A 17 -10.54 -30.34 5.99
N ALA A 18 -9.23 -30.49 6.08
CA ALA A 18 -8.32 -29.41 6.46
C ALA A 18 -8.28 -28.30 5.39
N LEU A 19 -8.23 -28.66 4.10
CA LEU A 19 -8.34 -27.70 2.98
C LEU A 19 -9.67 -26.95 3.02
N ASP A 20 -10.79 -27.65 3.13
CA ASP A 20 -12.11 -27.03 3.19
C ASP A 20 -12.26 -26.11 4.42
N ALA A 21 -11.76 -26.56 5.58
CA ALA A 21 -11.76 -25.76 6.80
C ALA A 21 -10.86 -24.52 6.67
N ALA A 22 -9.68 -24.64 6.05
CA ALA A 22 -8.77 -23.53 5.84
C ALA A 22 -9.35 -22.49 4.86
N VAL A 23 -10.02 -22.94 3.80
CA VAL A 23 -10.76 -22.06 2.88
C VAL A 23 -11.92 -21.36 3.61
N ALA A 24 -12.70 -22.10 4.39
CA ALA A 24 -13.82 -21.55 5.15
C ALA A 24 -13.37 -20.52 6.19
N GLN A 25 -12.26 -20.79 6.88
CA GLN A 25 -11.65 -19.89 7.87
C GLN A 25 -10.82 -18.76 7.24
N ARG A 26 -10.63 -18.79 5.92
CA ARG A 26 -9.79 -17.84 5.17
C ARG A 26 -8.36 -17.73 5.73
N SER A 27 -7.80 -18.85 6.20
CA SER A 27 -6.46 -18.90 6.77
C SER A 27 -5.44 -19.33 5.71
N ALA A 28 -4.62 -18.38 5.26
CA ALA A 28 -3.58 -18.64 4.26
C ALA A 28 -2.52 -19.64 4.77
N ASP A 29 -2.14 -19.55 6.04
CA ASP A 29 -1.15 -20.46 6.66
C ASP A 29 -1.68 -21.90 6.77
N ALA A 30 -2.92 -22.07 7.23
CA ALA A 30 -3.55 -23.38 7.29
C ALA A 30 -3.72 -24.00 5.88
N LEU A 31 -4.03 -23.18 4.89
CA LEU A 31 -4.18 -23.63 3.51
C LEU A 31 -2.84 -24.06 2.89
N LYS A 32 -1.74 -23.35 3.19
CA LYS A 32 -0.38 -23.73 2.78
C LYS A 32 0.04 -25.08 3.39
N GLN A 33 -0.16 -25.26 4.70
CA GLN A 33 0.15 -26.52 5.38
C GLN A 33 -0.65 -27.69 4.78
N ALA A 34 -1.96 -27.50 4.59
CA ALA A 34 -2.83 -28.51 4.00
C ALA A 34 -2.46 -28.83 2.54
N LEU A 35 -2.01 -27.84 1.75
CA LEU A 35 -1.51 -28.05 0.39
C LEU A 35 -0.21 -28.86 0.35
N GLU A 36 0.72 -28.61 1.27
CA GLU A 36 1.95 -29.41 1.37
C GLU A 36 1.67 -30.86 1.75
N GLU A 37 0.74 -31.08 2.70
CA GLU A 37 0.30 -32.43 3.06
C GLU A 37 -0.42 -33.12 1.91
N ALA A 38 -1.28 -32.41 1.17
CA ALA A 38 -1.96 -32.93 -0.01
C ALA A 38 -0.96 -33.38 -1.09
N ARG A 39 0.11 -32.61 -1.31
CA ARG A 39 1.20 -32.98 -2.24
C ARG A 39 1.93 -34.24 -1.79
N LYS A 40 2.21 -34.39 -0.50
CA LYS A 40 2.84 -35.60 0.08
C LYS A 40 1.96 -36.84 -0.05
N LEU A 41 0.64 -36.68 0.03
CA LEU A 41 -0.35 -37.77 -0.09
C LEU A 41 -0.76 -38.10 -1.54
N GLY A 42 -0.14 -37.44 -2.52
CA GLY A 42 -0.37 -37.71 -3.94
C GLY A 42 -1.75 -37.27 -4.45
N PHE A 43 -2.30 -36.18 -3.90
CA PHE A 43 -3.55 -35.59 -4.39
C PHE A 43 -3.48 -35.29 -5.89
N THR A 44 -4.65 -35.31 -6.53
CA THR A 44 -4.71 -35.06 -7.97
C THR A 44 -4.36 -33.62 -8.29
N ARG A 45 -3.78 -33.37 -9.47
CA ARG A 45 -3.50 -32.02 -9.97
C ARG A 45 -4.72 -31.10 -9.91
N GLN A 46 -5.91 -31.65 -10.14
CA GLN A 46 -7.14 -30.86 -10.18
C GLN A 46 -7.56 -30.36 -8.78
N GLU A 47 -7.34 -31.16 -7.74
CA GLU A 47 -7.61 -30.75 -6.35
C GLU A 47 -6.61 -29.72 -5.86
N LEU A 48 -5.31 -29.94 -6.15
CA LEU A 48 -4.26 -28.98 -5.84
C LEU A 48 -4.52 -27.64 -6.54
N ALA A 49 -4.90 -27.66 -7.82
CA ALA A 49 -5.22 -26.45 -8.57
C ALA A 49 -6.40 -25.66 -7.96
N ARG A 50 -7.44 -26.34 -7.46
CA ARG A 50 -8.57 -25.67 -6.78
C ARG A 50 -8.14 -25.01 -5.48
N ALA A 51 -7.35 -25.71 -4.67
CA ALA A 51 -6.83 -25.17 -3.41
C ALA A 51 -5.85 -24.00 -3.65
N GLU A 52 -5.00 -24.09 -4.67
CA GLU A 52 -4.11 -23.01 -5.10
C GLU A 52 -4.89 -21.79 -5.60
N GLN A 53 -5.98 -21.99 -6.34
CA GLN A 53 -6.89 -20.90 -6.75
C GLN A 53 -7.56 -20.22 -5.57
N ALA A 54 -7.99 -20.99 -4.56
CA ALA A 54 -8.55 -20.44 -3.34
C ALA A 54 -7.50 -19.61 -2.57
N MET A 55 -6.25 -20.11 -2.48
CA MET A 55 -5.14 -19.40 -1.87
C MET A 55 -4.86 -18.07 -2.58
N ALA A 56 -4.71 -18.12 -3.91
CA ALA A 56 -4.47 -16.92 -4.71
C ALA A 56 -5.61 -15.89 -4.58
N SER A 57 -6.85 -16.33 -4.41
CA SER A 57 -7.99 -15.44 -4.18
C SER A 57 -7.95 -14.79 -2.80
N LEU A 58 -7.54 -15.53 -1.76
CA LEU A 58 -7.35 -15.00 -0.41
C LEU A 58 -6.20 -13.98 -0.36
N ASP A 59 -5.07 -14.30 -0.99
CA ASP A 59 -3.91 -13.40 -1.06
C ASP A 59 -4.25 -12.10 -1.79
N ARG A 60 -5.02 -12.15 -2.88
CA ARG A 60 -5.50 -10.94 -3.55
C ARG A 60 -6.42 -10.11 -2.67
N ALA A 61 -7.30 -10.76 -1.91
CA ALA A 61 -8.22 -10.07 -1.02
C ALA A 61 -7.52 -9.40 0.18
N SER A 62 -6.48 -10.03 0.74
CA SER A 62 -5.65 -9.42 1.78
C SER A 62 -4.83 -8.26 1.22
N LEU A 63 -4.18 -8.41 0.07
CA LEU A 63 -3.44 -7.34 -0.59
C LEU A 63 -4.32 -6.10 -0.85
N GLY A 64 -5.54 -6.30 -1.35
CA GLY A 64 -6.49 -5.20 -1.58
C GLY A 64 -7.00 -4.56 -0.29
N ARG A 65 -7.01 -5.29 0.83
CA ARG A 65 -7.31 -4.71 2.15
C ARG A 65 -6.13 -3.90 2.67
N ASP A 66 -4.93 -4.45 2.63
CA ASP A 66 -3.71 -3.79 3.11
C ASP A 66 -3.43 -2.50 2.33
N LEU A 67 -3.67 -2.50 1.02
CA LEU A 67 -3.64 -1.29 0.18
C LEU A 67 -4.60 -0.22 0.65
N ARG A 68 -5.88 -0.59 0.90
CA ARG A 68 -6.88 0.37 1.38
C ARG A 68 -6.57 0.90 2.77
N GLU A 69 -6.07 0.05 3.66
CA GLU A 69 -5.62 0.48 4.99
C GLU A 69 -4.39 1.41 4.89
N ALA A 70 -3.44 1.12 3.99
CA ALA A 70 -2.29 1.98 3.76
C ALA A 70 -2.69 3.35 3.18
N ILE A 71 -3.62 3.37 2.22
CA ILE A 71 -4.21 4.61 1.68
C ILE A 71 -4.89 5.42 2.79
N ALA A 72 -5.67 4.78 3.66
CA ALA A 72 -6.35 5.46 4.75
C ALA A 72 -5.39 5.96 5.84
N ALA A 73 -4.23 5.31 6.02
CA ALA A 73 -3.22 5.70 7.00
C ALA A 73 -2.33 6.87 6.53
N ASP A 74 -2.39 7.25 5.25
CA ASP A 74 -1.51 8.26 4.63
C ASP A 74 -0.01 8.04 4.92
N ASP A 75 0.40 6.78 5.10
CA ASP A 75 1.79 6.40 5.36
C ASP A 75 2.49 6.00 4.05
N PRO A 76 3.35 6.87 3.47
CA PRO A 76 3.94 6.65 2.15
C PRO A 76 4.85 5.41 2.08
N GLU A 77 5.53 5.04 3.17
CA GLU A 77 6.38 3.85 3.20
C GLU A 77 5.53 2.57 3.16
N ARG A 78 4.47 2.54 3.99
CA ARG A 78 3.52 1.42 3.99
C ARG A 78 2.79 1.29 2.65
N LEU A 79 2.41 2.42 2.06
CA LEU A 79 1.72 2.49 0.77
C LEU A 79 2.60 2.01 -0.38
N ARG A 80 3.88 2.42 -0.40
CA ARG A 80 4.87 1.94 -1.37
C ARG A 80 5.07 0.43 -1.27
N ARG A 81 5.22 -0.10 -0.06
CA ARG A 81 5.40 -1.54 0.16
C ARG A 81 4.18 -2.34 -0.29
N ALA A 82 2.98 -1.95 0.14
CA ALA A 82 1.74 -2.63 -0.23
C ALA A 82 1.48 -2.58 -1.75
N ALA A 83 1.75 -1.45 -2.40
CA ALA A 83 1.62 -1.30 -3.85
C ALA A 83 2.64 -2.14 -4.62
N ALA A 84 3.89 -2.22 -4.14
CA ALA A 84 4.91 -3.07 -4.74
C ALA A 84 4.59 -4.57 -4.58
N GLU A 85 4.15 -5.00 -3.40
CA GLU A 85 3.72 -6.38 -3.14
C GLU A 85 2.54 -6.75 -4.05
N ALA A 86 1.52 -5.89 -4.15
CA ALA A 86 0.38 -6.12 -5.03
C ALA A 86 0.74 -6.13 -6.53
N ALA A 87 1.62 -5.23 -6.99
CA ALA A 87 2.11 -5.23 -8.37
C ALA A 87 2.90 -6.52 -8.68
N SER A 88 3.73 -6.99 -7.75
CA SER A 88 4.50 -8.23 -7.88
C SER A 88 3.62 -9.48 -7.91
N ALA A 89 2.47 -9.44 -7.21
CA ALA A 89 1.47 -10.49 -7.23
C ALA A 89 0.61 -10.49 -8.51
N GLY A 90 0.90 -9.57 -9.45
CA GLY A 90 0.13 -9.41 -10.69
C GLY A 90 -1.27 -8.85 -10.45
N ALA A 91 -1.52 -8.23 -9.29
CA ALA A 91 -2.78 -7.58 -9.00
C ALA A 91 -2.82 -6.22 -9.72
N ALA A 92 -3.10 -6.24 -11.02
CA ALA A 92 -3.52 -5.05 -11.76
C ALA A 92 -4.96 -4.71 -11.32
N SER A 93 -5.08 -4.06 -10.17
CA SER A 93 -6.36 -3.61 -9.62
C SER A 93 -6.38 -2.09 -9.57
N ASP A 94 -7.59 -1.51 -9.67
CA ASP A 94 -7.80 -0.07 -9.51
C ASP A 94 -7.23 0.45 -8.18
N ASP A 95 -7.20 -0.40 -7.14
CA ASP A 95 -6.63 -0.07 -5.83
C ASP A 95 -5.11 0.15 -5.90
N VAL A 96 -4.38 -0.59 -6.73
CA VAL A 96 -2.93 -0.35 -6.95
C VAL A 96 -2.70 0.96 -7.68
N ALA A 97 -3.52 1.28 -8.68
CA ALA A 97 -3.43 2.57 -9.38
C ALA A 97 -3.71 3.75 -8.44
N LYS A 98 -4.79 3.67 -7.65
CA LYS A 98 -5.12 4.67 -6.61
C LYS A 98 -4.02 4.80 -5.56
N ALA A 99 -3.40 3.69 -5.17
CA ALA A 99 -2.29 3.73 -4.23
C ALA A 99 -1.08 4.49 -4.82
N TRP A 100 -0.69 4.20 -6.07
CA TRP A 100 0.41 4.94 -6.72
C TRP A 100 0.10 6.42 -6.91
N GLU A 101 -1.13 6.76 -7.25
CA GLU A 101 -1.59 8.16 -7.32
C GLU A 101 -1.48 8.84 -5.96
N ARG A 102 -2.00 8.21 -4.90
CA ARG A 102 -1.91 8.74 -3.54
C ARG A 102 -0.48 8.90 -3.06
N LEU A 103 0.40 7.94 -3.38
CA LEU A 103 1.82 8.04 -3.06
C LEU A 103 2.46 9.26 -3.71
N ARG A 104 2.18 9.50 -5.00
CA ARG A 104 2.69 10.67 -5.72
C ARG A 104 2.21 11.98 -5.11
N GLU A 105 0.95 12.05 -4.69
CA GLU A 105 0.41 13.23 -3.99
C GLU A 105 1.16 13.47 -2.67
N LEU A 106 1.33 12.43 -1.85
CA LEU A 106 2.04 12.54 -0.56
C LEU A 106 3.51 12.95 -0.74
N GLU A 107 4.19 12.39 -1.76
CA GLU A 107 5.57 12.75 -2.09
C GLU A 107 5.66 14.20 -2.59
N ALA A 108 4.74 14.63 -3.45
CA ALA A 108 4.67 16.01 -3.94
C ALA A 108 4.42 16.99 -2.78
N HIS A 109 3.50 16.68 -1.87
CA HIS A 109 3.26 17.48 -0.67
C HIS A 109 4.49 17.57 0.23
N THR A 110 5.17 16.46 0.46
CA THR A 110 6.39 16.42 1.29
C THR A 110 7.50 17.26 0.66
N TRP A 111 7.69 17.16 -0.66
CA TRP A 111 8.67 17.95 -1.39
C TRP A 111 8.35 19.46 -1.33
N LEU A 112 7.10 19.84 -1.58
CA LEU A 112 6.64 21.23 -1.50
C LEU A 112 6.83 21.82 -0.10
N LYS A 113 6.48 21.06 0.94
CA LYS A 113 6.69 21.44 2.35
C LYS A 113 8.17 21.71 2.63
N ARG A 114 9.08 20.86 2.13
CA ARG A 114 10.51 21.08 2.27
C ARG A 114 10.98 22.34 1.54
N GLN A 115 10.50 22.56 0.31
CA GLN A 115 10.85 23.75 -0.47
C GLN A 115 10.37 25.06 0.19
N LEU A 116 9.15 25.08 0.73
CA LEU A 116 8.63 26.21 1.49
C LEU A 116 9.47 26.47 2.74
N GLY A 117 9.80 25.42 3.50
CA GLY A 117 10.66 25.53 4.69
C GLY A 117 12.06 26.06 4.37
N GLU A 118 12.69 25.58 3.29
CA GLU A 118 13.99 26.07 2.83
C GLU A 118 13.93 27.54 2.39
N ALA A 119 12.88 27.95 1.68
CA ALA A 119 12.69 29.32 1.23
C ALA A 119 12.47 30.29 2.40
N ILE A 120 11.68 29.87 3.41
CA ILE A 120 11.48 30.62 4.67
C ILE A 120 12.81 30.77 5.40
N ALA A 121 13.55 29.67 5.59
CA ALA A 121 14.82 29.68 6.31
C ALA A 121 15.86 30.60 5.64
N ARG A 122 15.88 30.64 4.30
CA ARG A 122 16.77 31.50 3.53
C ARG A 122 16.27 32.94 3.38
N LYS A 123 15.02 33.23 3.80
CA LYS A 123 14.34 34.53 3.60
C LYS A 123 14.37 34.98 2.13
N ASP A 124 14.33 34.01 1.22
CA ASP A 124 14.42 34.25 -0.22
C ASP A 124 13.03 34.51 -0.79
N VAL A 125 12.70 35.80 -0.94
CA VAL A 125 11.38 36.29 -1.37
C VAL A 125 10.94 35.70 -2.71
N LEU A 126 11.86 35.58 -3.68
CA LEU A 126 11.56 35.06 -5.02
C LEU A 126 11.29 33.56 -5.00
N ARG A 127 12.11 32.79 -4.26
CA ARG A 127 11.86 31.36 -4.07
C ARG A 127 10.57 31.11 -3.31
N LEU A 128 10.30 31.90 -2.28
CA LEU A 128 9.09 31.77 -1.47
C LEU A 128 7.83 32.03 -2.31
N GLN A 129 7.82 33.09 -3.14
CA GLN A 129 6.73 33.35 -4.08
C GLN A 129 6.53 32.22 -5.11
N THR A 130 7.63 31.71 -5.65
CA THR A 130 7.59 30.62 -6.63
C THR A 130 7.04 29.34 -6.02
N ALA A 131 7.52 28.98 -4.82
CA ALA A 131 7.06 27.79 -4.10
C ALA A 131 5.58 27.90 -3.68
N ILE A 132 5.11 29.09 -3.28
CA ILE A 132 3.68 29.35 -2.98
C ILE A 132 2.82 29.17 -4.24
N ARG A 133 3.24 29.75 -5.38
CA ARG A 133 2.51 29.58 -6.64
C ARG A 133 2.46 28.13 -7.10
N GLN A 134 3.55 27.39 -6.96
CA GLN A 134 3.61 25.97 -7.30
C GLN A 134 2.69 25.13 -6.39
N ALA A 135 2.67 25.43 -5.08
CA ALA A 135 1.75 24.81 -4.15
C ALA A 135 0.29 25.06 -4.53
N GLU A 136 -0.07 26.30 -4.85
CA GLU A 136 -1.44 26.68 -5.24
C GLU A 136 -1.87 26.05 -6.57
N ALA A 137 -0.97 26.02 -7.55
CA ALA A 137 -1.22 25.34 -8.82
C ALA A 137 -1.44 23.83 -8.64
N GLY A 138 -0.80 23.23 -7.63
CA GLY A 138 -1.00 21.84 -7.23
C GLY A 138 -2.21 21.62 -6.31
N GLY A 139 -3.03 22.64 -6.02
CA GLY A 139 -4.17 22.54 -5.10
C GLY A 139 -3.78 22.42 -3.62
N PHE A 140 -2.52 22.62 -3.28
CA PHE A 140 -2.03 22.55 -1.91
C PHE A 140 -2.32 23.86 -1.18
N ALA A 141 -3.30 23.84 -0.27
CA ALA A 141 -3.70 24.97 0.57
C ALA A 141 -3.47 24.70 2.07
N GLY A 142 -2.41 23.95 2.39
CA GLY A 142 -2.08 23.56 3.77
C GLY A 142 -1.59 24.71 4.65
N PRO A 143 -1.46 24.48 5.97
CA PRO A 143 -0.96 25.47 6.93
C PRO A 143 0.46 25.96 6.59
N GLU A 144 1.26 25.15 5.89
CA GLU A 144 2.59 25.53 5.43
C GLU A 144 2.56 26.66 4.38
N VAL A 145 1.57 26.67 3.49
CA VAL A 145 1.40 27.75 2.50
C VAL A 145 0.96 29.03 3.19
N GLN A 146 0.09 28.93 4.21
CA GLN A 146 -0.31 30.07 5.02
C GLN A 146 0.88 30.67 5.79
N ALA A 147 1.71 29.82 6.41
CA ALA A 147 2.94 30.26 7.08
C ALA A 147 3.91 30.93 6.10
N ALA A 148 4.11 30.36 4.91
CA ALA A 148 4.95 30.95 3.88
C ALA A 148 4.42 32.31 3.39
N ARG A 149 3.10 32.45 3.22
CA ARG A 149 2.46 33.73 2.87
C ARG A 149 2.65 34.80 3.95
N ALA A 150 2.52 34.42 5.23
CA ALA A 150 2.75 35.32 6.35
C ALA A 150 4.20 35.82 6.39
N GLU A 151 5.17 34.91 6.21
CA GLU A 151 6.58 35.28 6.16
C GLU A 151 6.90 36.18 4.96
N LEU A 152 6.32 35.89 3.79
CA LEU A 152 6.48 36.72 2.60
C LEU A 152 6.00 38.15 2.84
N ALA A 153 4.85 38.31 3.49
CA ALA A 153 4.31 39.62 3.84
C ALA A 153 5.22 40.36 4.83
N ALA A 154 5.74 39.66 5.84
CA ALA A 154 6.67 40.23 6.83
C ALA A 154 8.00 40.69 6.19
N LEU A 155 8.56 39.88 5.28
CA LEU A 155 9.79 40.24 4.55
C LEU A 155 9.57 41.43 3.61
N GLY A 156 8.43 41.47 2.92
CA GLY A 156 8.06 42.59 2.05
C GLY A 156 7.87 43.90 2.83
N ALA A 157 7.25 43.85 4.02
CA ALA A 157 7.11 45.01 4.89
C ALA A 157 8.47 45.55 5.37
N LYS A 158 9.39 44.65 5.76
CA LYS A 158 10.76 45.04 6.16
C LYS A 158 11.55 45.69 5.02
N GLN A 159 11.44 45.18 3.80
CA GLN A 159 12.13 45.76 2.65
C GLN A 159 11.62 47.16 2.31
N ARG A 160 10.31 47.40 2.41
CA ARG A 160 9.74 48.75 2.18
C ARG A 160 10.17 49.74 3.26
N ALA A 161 10.17 49.32 4.53
CA ALA A 161 10.62 50.16 5.65
C ALA A 161 12.13 50.48 5.61
N LEU A 162 12.93 49.74 4.84
CA LEU A 162 14.35 50.02 4.60
C LEU A 162 14.59 50.94 3.39
N GLN A 163 13.56 51.16 2.56
CA GLN A 163 13.63 51.99 1.34
C GLN A 163 13.02 53.39 1.52
N GLU A 164 12.37 53.65 2.66
CA GLU A 164 11.89 54.96 3.12
C GLU A 164 12.91 55.62 4.06
#